data_AF-A0A9E0JKT8-F1
#
_entry.id   AF-A0A9E0JKT8-F1
#
_cell.length_a   1.000
_cell.length_b   1.000
_cell.length_c   1.000
_cell.angle_alpha   90.00
_cell.angle_beta   90.00
_cell.angle_gamma   90.00
#
_symmetry.space_group_name_H-M   'P 1'
#
loop_
_entity.id
_entity.type
_entity.pdbx_description
1 polymer ?
#
loop_
_entity_poly.entity_id
_entity_poly.type
_entity_poly.pdbx_seq_one_letter_code
_entity_poly.pdbx_strand_id
1 'polypeptide(L)'
;MSKILIINTGGTIGMVHSEIGNPNSPLRPANSWSEIANEHPILKRFETGYCQIKELIDSSDCNFETWIEIAKIIEKEYENYIGFVILHGTDTMAYTASALSFVLKNLSKPVVLTGSQVPLQKPRSDALQNLITSIMIAGHEQYGVRLIPEVSIFFRDTLLRGNRSRKLDASNYFGFSSPNFLPLAEVGGDLTIDKDRILKKGNKEFYLDAAFDNNVIIIEIFPSLKPIYIKNIIDSNPTLKGVILKTFGNGNAPTNKEFLEVIKYINSKNIVVVDITQCSRGFVKMGLYETSAKMVDAGVISGSDLTPEAAITKLMYLLGKKLSFQEVKNAMKIDIVGEQTINQYDWEFSCNSKKSNIFNFSIAAPKNADEQDILKSVVRVTGIETDLENDEEIEIQVIIQGDKEYESILKTNYKKKVIRNNSNLSNDVHLNFNNTIKALLKVSRNIEITLKTSKEVQWNKLAFTLFTEKV
;
A
#
# COMPACT_ATOMS: atom_id res chain seq x y z
N MET A 1 8.48 -17.42 -29.80
CA MET A 1 7.72 -18.31 -28.90
C MET A 1 6.88 -17.41 -28.02
N SER A 2 5.56 -17.55 -28.06
CA SER A 2 4.63 -16.61 -27.42
C SER A 2 3.74 -17.35 -26.41
N LYS A 3 4.32 -18.23 -25.60
CA LYS A 3 3.55 -19.09 -24.69
C LYS A 3 3.20 -18.37 -23.39
N ILE A 4 2.08 -18.75 -22.79
CA ILE A 4 1.65 -18.33 -21.45
C ILE A 4 1.94 -19.46 -20.45
N LEU A 5 2.49 -19.16 -19.28
CA LEU A 5 2.66 -20.17 -18.23
C LEU A 5 1.45 -20.17 -17.29
N ILE A 6 0.80 -21.31 -17.16
CA ILE A 6 -0.22 -21.55 -16.13
C ILE A 6 0.47 -22.14 -14.89
N ILE A 7 0.38 -21.43 -13.77
CA ILE A 7 0.91 -21.86 -12.47
C ILE A 7 -0.29 -22.27 -11.61
N ASN A 8 -0.45 -23.56 -11.35
CA ASN A 8 -1.52 -24.04 -10.48
C ASN A 8 -1.03 -24.10 -9.02
N THR A 9 -1.65 -23.29 -8.16
CA THR A 9 -1.38 -23.28 -6.72
C THR A 9 -2.40 -24.09 -5.93
N GLY A 10 -3.48 -24.53 -6.58
CA GLY A 10 -4.63 -25.19 -5.97
C GLY A 10 -5.93 -24.47 -6.30
N GLY A 11 -6.93 -24.65 -5.42
CA GLY A 11 -8.28 -24.14 -5.63
C GLY A 11 -9.12 -24.97 -6.60
N THR A 12 -10.43 -24.69 -6.61
CA THR A 12 -11.45 -25.46 -7.35
C THR A 12 -11.32 -25.38 -8.87
N ILE A 13 -10.64 -24.35 -9.38
CA ILE A 13 -10.54 -24.05 -10.81
C ILE A 13 -9.65 -25.06 -11.57
N GLY A 14 -8.63 -25.61 -10.91
CA GLY A 14 -7.69 -26.57 -11.47
C GLY A 14 -7.99 -28.03 -11.11
N MET A 15 -9.18 -28.30 -10.57
CA MET A 15 -9.63 -29.66 -10.24
C MET A 15 -10.21 -30.34 -11.48
N VAL A 16 -10.08 -31.67 -11.56
CA VAL A 16 -10.63 -32.57 -12.59
C VAL A 16 -11.12 -33.85 -11.93
N HIS A 17 -12.03 -34.58 -12.59
CA HIS A 17 -12.46 -35.89 -12.12
C HIS A 17 -11.27 -36.88 -12.10
N SER A 18 -11.12 -37.60 -10.99
CA SER A 18 -10.09 -38.63 -10.81
C SER A 18 -10.16 -39.75 -11.85
N GLU A 19 -11.37 -40.06 -12.32
CA GLU A 19 -11.64 -41.03 -13.37
C GLU A 19 -12.16 -40.31 -14.63
N ILE A 20 -11.45 -40.46 -15.74
CA ILE A 20 -11.82 -39.80 -17.00
C ILE A 20 -13.19 -40.32 -17.46
N GLY A 21 -14.12 -39.40 -17.69
CA GLY A 21 -15.48 -39.70 -18.18
C GLY A 21 -16.50 -40.09 -17.09
N ASN A 22 -16.10 -40.09 -15.81
CA ASN A 22 -17.02 -40.35 -14.70
C ASN A 22 -17.31 -39.06 -13.90
N PRO A 23 -18.45 -38.39 -14.14
CA PRO A 23 -18.80 -37.13 -13.45
C PRO A 23 -19.13 -37.31 -11.96
N ASN A 24 -19.20 -38.56 -11.47
CA ASN A 24 -19.43 -38.87 -10.06
C ASN A 24 -18.12 -39.21 -9.33
N SER A 25 -16.98 -39.29 -10.02
CA SER A 25 -15.71 -39.58 -9.36
C SER A 25 -15.25 -38.37 -8.52
N PRO A 26 -14.48 -38.59 -7.45
CA PRO A 26 -13.88 -37.51 -6.68
C PRO A 26 -13.08 -36.54 -7.56
N LEU A 27 -13.06 -35.26 -7.18
CA LEU A 27 -12.21 -34.27 -7.81
C LEU A 27 -10.79 -34.37 -7.26
N ARG A 28 -9.80 -34.27 -8.15
CA ARG A 28 -8.38 -34.14 -7.82
C ARG A 28 -7.78 -32.97 -8.60
N PRO A 29 -6.65 -32.40 -8.17
CA PRO A 29 -5.94 -31.44 -9.01
C PRO A 29 -5.46 -32.05 -10.34
N ALA A 30 -5.48 -31.25 -11.39
CA ALA A 30 -4.99 -31.64 -12.71
C ALA A 30 -3.46 -31.70 -12.74
N ASN A 31 -2.87 -32.76 -13.31
CA ASN A 31 -1.40 -32.91 -13.41
C ASN A 31 -0.80 -32.18 -14.63
N SER A 32 -1.64 -31.80 -15.59
CA SER A 32 -1.22 -31.09 -16.80
C SER A 32 -2.32 -30.18 -17.33
N TRP A 33 -1.96 -29.22 -18.18
CA TRP A 33 -2.94 -28.40 -18.89
C TRP A 33 -3.90 -29.23 -19.74
N SER A 34 -3.41 -30.31 -20.35
CA SER A 34 -4.22 -31.18 -21.20
C SER A 34 -5.40 -31.81 -20.45
N GLU A 35 -5.25 -32.10 -19.16
CA GLU A 35 -6.36 -32.60 -18.33
C GLU A 35 -7.43 -31.51 -18.13
N ILE A 36 -7.04 -30.27 -17.83
CA ILE A 36 -7.96 -29.12 -17.68
C ILE A 36 -8.67 -28.81 -19.01
N ALA A 37 -7.92 -28.80 -20.10
CA ALA A 37 -8.43 -28.47 -21.43
C ALA A 37 -9.24 -29.59 -22.08
N ASN A 38 -9.24 -30.81 -21.51
CA ASN A 38 -9.80 -31.99 -22.17
C ASN A 38 -11.29 -31.82 -22.53
N GLU A 39 -12.08 -31.37 -21.56
CA GLU A 39 -13.53 -31.17 -21.66
C GLU A 39 -13.91 -29.82 -22.29
N HIS A 40 -12.94 -28.95 -22.53
CA HIS A 40 -13.15 -27.60 -23.07
C HIS A 40 -12.27 -27.36 -24.31
N PRO A 41 -12.73 -27.73 -25.52
CA PRO A 41 -11.96 -27.63 -26.75
C PRO A 41 -11.40 -26.22 -27.05
N ILE A 42 -12.07 -25.17 -26.56
CA ILE A 42 -11.58 -23.79 -26.66
C ILE A 42 -10.24 -23.59 -25.96
N LEU A 43 -10.02 -24.26 -24.81
CA LEU A 43 -8.78 -24.17 -24.03
C LEU A 43 -7.59 -24.79 -24.75
N LYS A 44 -7.83 -25.75 -25.66
CA LYS A 44 -6.80 -26.40 -26.48
C LYS A 44 -6.22 -25.47 -27.56
N ARG A 45 -6.88 -24.34 -27.83
CA ARG A 45 -6.40 -23.35 -28.82
C ARG A 45 -5.32 -22.42 -28.26
N PHE A 46 -5.18 -22.35 -26.94
CA PHE A 46 -4.17 -21.51 -26.30
C PHE A 46 -2.83 -22.25 -26.21
N GLU A 47 -1.75 -21.59 -26.60
CA GLU A 47 -0.40 -22.11 -26.42
C GLU A 47 0.09 -21.88 -24.99
N THR A 48 -0.15 -22.86 -24.11
CA THR A 48 0.19 -22.73 -22.69
C THR A 48 1.20 -23.76 -22.22
N GLY A 49 2.17 -23.31 -21.41
CA GLY A 49 2.90 -24.17 -20.49
C GLY A 49 2.11 -24.39 -19.20
N TYR A 50 2.48 -25.39 -18.42
CA TYR A 50 1.83 -25.69 -17.14
C TYR A 50 2.85 -26.17 -16.12
N CYS A 51 2.73 -25.64 -14.90
CA CYS A 51 3.41 -26.18 -13.74
C CYS A 51 2.52 -26.06 -12.50
N GLN A 52 2.94 -26.74 -11.45
CA GLN A 52 2.34 -26.67 -10.13
C GLN A 52 3.39 -26.17 -9.14
N ILE A 53 2.93 -25.55 -8.06
CA ILE A 53 3.75 -25.49 -6.85
C ILE A 53 3.93 -26.91 -6.29
N LYS A 54 4.94 -27.10 -5.44
CA LYS A 54 5.35 -28.40 -4.91
C LYS A 54 4.21 -29.13 -4.20
N GLU A 55 3.46 -28.41 -3.37
CA GLU A 55 2.30 -28.90 -2.65
C GLU A 55 1.14 -27.96 -2.92
N LEU A 56 0.11 -28.46 -3.59
CA LEU A 56 -1.09 -27.67 -3.87
C LEU A 56 -1.81 -27.37 -2.56
N ILE A 57 -2.26 -26.13 -2.43
CA ILE A 57 -2.83 -25.63 -1.18
C ILE A 57 -4.33 -25.35 -1.33
N ASP A 58 -5.06 -25.49 -0.23
CA ASP A 58 -6.25 -24.68 -0.04
C ASP A 58 -5.83 -23.23 0.19
N SER A 59 -6.55 -22.26 -0.37
CA SER A 59 -6.17 -20.85 -0.20
C SER A 59 -6.15 -20.41 1.26
N SER A 60 -6.95 -21.03 2.13
CA SER A 60 -6.95 -20.72 3.57
C SER A 60 -5.66 -21.11 4.28
N ASP A 61 -4.89 -22.05 3.74
CA ASP A 61 -3.57 -22.48 4.26
C ASP A 61 -2.40 -21.70 3.61
N CYS A 62 -2.71 -20.73 2.74
CA CYS A 62 -1.70 -19.93 2.05
C CYS A 62 -0.86 -19.10 3.02
N ASN A 63 0.45 -19.13 2.83
CA ASN A 63 1.43 -18.40 3.64
C ASN A 63 2.49 -17.70 2.77
N PHE A 64 3.44 -17.02 3.41
CA PHE A 64 4.45 -16.26 2.66
C PHE A 64 5.43 -17.17 1.91
N GLU A 65 5.65 -18.40 2.37
CA GLU A 65 6.46 -19.40 1.67
C GLU A 65 5.81 -19.78 0.33
N THR A 66 4.49 -19.92 0.28
CA THR A 66 3.75 -20.10 -0.99
C THR A 66 3.99 -18.92 -1.93
N TRP A 67 3.93 -17.69 -1.43
CA TRP A 67 4.16 -16.49 -2.26
C TRP A 67 5.58 -16.48 -2.83
N ILE A 68 6.58 -16.82 -2.01
CA ILE A 68 7.98 -16.94 -2.44
C ILE A 68 8.13 -18.01 -3.52
N GLU A 69 7.48 -19.16 -3.36
CA GLU A 69 7.54 -20.25 -4.35
C GLU A 69 6.97 -19.82 -5.70
N ILE A 70 5.76 -19.22 -5.71
CA ILE A 70 5.14 -18.71 -6.94
C ILE A 70 6.06 -17.69 -7.61
N ALA A 71 6.62 -16.76 -6.84
CA ALA A 71 7.49 -15.72 -7.38
C ALA A 71 8.80 -16.28 -7.96
N LYS A 72 9.37 -17.33 -7.34
CA LYS A 72 10.55 -18.05 -7.87
C LYS A 72 10.24 -18.81 -9.17
N ILE A 73 9.06 -19.39 -9.30
CA ILE A 73 8.62 -20.01 -10.56
C ILE A 73 8.56 -18.95 -11.66
N ILE A 74 7.95 -17.79 -11.38
CA ILE A 74 7.88 -16.67 -12.34
C ILE A 74 9.28 -16.19 -12.71
N GLU A 75 10.18 -16.02 -11.75
CA GLU A 75 11.56 -15.60 -12.02
C GLU A 75 12.30 -16.59 -12.92
N LYS A 76 12.25 -17.88 -12.60
CA LYS A 76 12.91 -18.93 -13.37
C LYS A 76 12.41 -18.99 -14.81
N GLU A 77 11.10 -18.81 -15.01
CA GLU A 77 10.45 -18.95 -16.30
C GLU A 77 10.23 -17.59 -17.00
N TYR A 78 10.77 -16.50 -16.43
CA TYR A 78 10.46 -15.15 -16.87
C TYR A 78 10.74 -14.93 -18.34
N GLU A 79 11.89 -15.40 -18.85
CA GLU A 79 12.29 -15.25 -20.26
C GLU A 79 11.59 -16.23 -21.21
N ASN A 80 11.08 -17.35 -20.70
CA ASN A 80 10.49 -18.42 -21.53
C ASN A 80 9.03 -18.14 -21.95
N TYR A 81 8.34 -17.27 -21.21
CA TYR A 81 6.91 -16.99 -21.39
C TYR A 81 6.63 -15.50 -21.55
N ILE A 82 5.55 -15.15 -22.24
CA ILE A 82 5.15 -13.75 -22.46
C ILE A 82 4.23 -13.20 -21.35
N GLY A 83 3.69 -14.08 -20.51
CA GLY A 83 2.83 -13.76 -19.39
C GLY A 83 2.50 -14.98 -18.54
N PHE A 84 1.91 -14.74 -17.38
CA PHE A 84 1.67 -15.75 -16.36
C PHE A 84 0.22 -15.69 -15.91
N VAL A 85 -0.42 -16.86 -15.80
CA VAL A 85 -1.73 -17.02 -15.15
C VAL A 85 -1.55 -17.90 -13.93
N ILE A 86 -1.96 -17.42 -12.77
CA ILE A 86 -1.89 -18.15 -11.50
C ILE A 86 -3.31 -18.60 -11.15
N LEU A 87 -3.52 -19.92 -11.15
CA LEU A 87 -4.76 -20.52 -10.68
C LEU A 87 -4.70 -20.60 -9.15
N HIS A 88 -5.59 -19.89 -8.47
CA HIS A 88 -5.56 -19.73 -7.02
C HIS A 88 -6.96 -19.88 -6.41
N GLY A 89 -7.03 -20.40 -5.17
CA GLY A 89 -8.26 -20.39 -4.38
C GLY A 89 -8.67 -18.95 -4.01
N THR A 90 -9.97 -18.69 -3.91
CA THR A 90 -10.48 -17.30 -3.85
C THR A 90 -10.26 -16.63 -2.50
N ASP A 91 -10.17 -17.36 -1.38
CA ASP A 91 -10.18 -16.76 -0.03
C ASP A 91 -9.00 -15.85 0.25
N THR A 92 -7.80 -16.20 -0.23
CA THR A 92 -6.57 -15.43 0.01
C THR A 92 -5.93 -14.87 -1.26
N MET A 93 -6.60 -14.98 -2.41
CA MET A 93 -6.08 -14.52 -3.70
C MET A 93 -5.66 -13.04 -3.68
N ALA A 94 -6.42 -12.18 -2.99
CA ALA A 94 -6.09 -10.76 -2.84
C ALA A 94 -4.80 -10.52 -2.03
N TYR A 95 -4.50 -11.38 -1.04
CA TYR A 95 -3.23 -11.33 -0.31
C TYR A 95 -2.07 -11.78 -1.21
N THR A 96 -2.21 -12.90 -1.92
CA THR A 96 -1.19 -13.39 -2.86
C THR A 96 -0.91 -12.37 -3.95
N ALA A 97 -1.94 -11.77 -4.55
CA ALA A 97 -1.78 -10.73 -5.56
C ALA A 97 -1.06 -9.49 -5.00
N SER A 98 -1.39 -9.08 -3.77
CA SER A 98 -0.72 -7.97 -3.10
C SER A 98 0.76 -8.28 -2.85
N ALA A 99 1.06 -9.43 -2.24
CA ALA A 99 2.42 -9.87 -1.94
C ALA A 99 3.30 -9.96 -3.20
N LEU A 100 2.79 -10.61 -4.26
CA LEU A 100 3.50 -10.73 -5.54
C LEU A 100 3.78 -9.38 -6.19
N SER A 101 2.85 -8.41 -6.07
CA SER A 101 3.05 -7.07 -6.64
C SER A 101 4.28 -6.35 -6.05
N PHE A 102 4.59 -6.58 -4.77
CA PHE A 102 5.72 -5.94 -4.10
C PHE A 102 7.06 -6.56 -4.48
N VAL A 103 7.11 -7.88 -4.67
CA VAL A 103 8.35 -8.65 -4.85
C VAL A 103 8.77 -8.84 -6.31
N LEU A 104 7.84 -8.77 -7.27
CA LEU A 104 8.13 -8.87 -8.70
C LEU A 104 8.56 -7.50 -9.26
N LYS A 105 9.87 -7.21 -9.23
CA LYS A 105 10.38 -5.86 -9.55
C LYS A 105 10.62 -5.69 -11.04
N ASN A 106 10.42 -4.46 -11.52
CA ASN A 106 10.52 -4.07 -12.93
C ASN A 106 9.67 -4.96 -13.86
N LEU A 107 8.51 -5.39 -13.36
CA LEU A 107 7.60 -6.25 -14.10
C LEU A 107 7.26 -5.62 -15.47
N SER A 108 7.34 -6.46 -16.49
CA SER A 108 7.24 -6.09 -17.90
C SER A 108 6.33 -7.03 -18.69
N LYS A 109 5.74 -8.00 -18.00
CA LYS A 109 4.86 -9.05 -18.51
C LYS A 109 3.64 -9.15 -17.59
N PRO A 110 2.44 -9.49 -18.08
CA PRO A 110 1.27 -9.60 -17.22
C PRO A 110 1.38 -10.81 -16.29
N VAL A 111 0.95 -10.63 -15.04
CA VAL A 111 0.76 -11.71 -14.06
C VAL A 111 -0.69 -11.64 -13.59
N VAL A 112 -1.51 -12.58 -14.03
CA VAL A 112 -2.96 -12.58 -13.78
C VAL A 112 -3.30 -13.71 -12.82
N LEU A 113 -3.74 -13.37 -11.61
CA LEU A 113 -4.36 -14.32 -10.70
C LEU A 113 -5.82 -14.50 -11.09
N THR A 114 -6.30 -15.74 -11.07
CA THR A 114 -7.70 -16.04 -11.28
C THR A 114 -8.12 -17.30 -10.54
N GLY A 115 -9.43 -17.51 -10.43
CA GLY A 115 -10.05 -18.59 -9.68
C GLY A 115 -11.48 -18.82 -10.14
N SER A 116 -12.25 -19.57 -9.38
CA SER A 116 -13.68 -19.77 -9.60
C SER A 116 -14.39 -20.00 -8.28
N GLN A 117 -15.63 -19.53 -8.15
CA GLN A 117 -16.48 -19.92 -7.03
C GLN A 117 -16.96 -21.36 -7.21
N VAL A 118 -17.20 -21.77 -8.46
CA VAL A 118 -17.76 -23.08 -8.80
C VAL A 118 -16.76 -23.87 -9.65
N PRO A 119 -16.45 -25.14 -9.31
CA PRO A 119 -15.51 -25.96 -10.08
C PRO A 119 -15.84 -26.01 -11.56
N LEU A 120 -14.80 -26.08 -12.41
CA LEU A 120 -14.90 -26.03 -13.86
C LEU A 120 -15.87 -27.07 -14.46
N GLN A 121 -16.01 -28.23 -13.81
CA GLN A 121 -16.85 -29.34 -14.26
C GLN A 121 -18.37 -29.08 -14.10
N LYS A 122 -18.77 -28.02 -13.39
CA LYS A 122 -20.20 -27.75 -13.16
C LYS A 122 -20.78 -26.89 -14.29
N PRO A 123 -22.04 -27.15 -14.74
CA PRO A 123 -22.64 -26.43 -15.85
C PRO A 123 -22.75 -24.90 -15.70
N ARG A 124 -22.86 -24.41 -14.46
CA ARG A 124 -22.93 -22.97 -14.13
C ARG A 124 -21.61 -22.45 -13.57
N SER A 125 -20.48 -23.06 -13.94
CA SER A 125 -19.17 -22.61 -13.48
C SER A 125 -18.79 -21.26 -14.09
N ASP A 126 -18.21 -20.40 -13.28
CA ASP A 126 -17.53 -19.17 -13.66
C ASP A 126 -16.08 -19.40 -14.14
N ALA A 127 -15.54 -20.61 -13.93
CA ALA A 127 -14.15 -20.95 -14.23
C ALA A 127 -13.78 -20.73 -15.70
N LEU A 128 -14.55 -21.26 -16.64
CA LEU A 128 -14.15 -21.27 -18.05
C LEU A 128 -13.91 -19.84 -18.58
N GLN A 129 -14.82 -18.91 -18.29
CA GLN A 129 -14.70 -17.52 -18.72
C GLN A 129 -13.53 -16.82 -18.03
N ASN A 130 -13.35 -17.07 -16.72
CA ASN A 130 -12.22 -16.56 -15.94
C ASN A 130 -10.88 -17.01 -16.53
N LEU A 131 -10.72 -18.31 -16.84
CA LEU A 131 -9.51 -18.86 -17.46
C LEU A 131 -9.25 -18.25 -18.84
N ILE A 132 -10.23 -18.32 -19.75
CA ILE A 132 -10.08 -17.84 -21.14
C ILE A 132 -9.58 -16.39 -21.14
N THR A 133 -10.27 -15.53 -20.38
CA THR A 133 -9.97 -14.11 -20.37
C THR A 133 -8.63 -13.82 -19.70
N SER A 134 -8.29 -14.53 -18.61
CA SER A 134 -6.97 -14.40 -17.97
C SER A 134 -5.84 -14.80 -18.90
N ILE A 135 -6.01 -15.88 -19.69
CA ILE A 135 -5.03 -16.31 -20.68
C ILE A 135 -4.91 -15.28 -21.82
N MET A 136 -6.02 -14.70 -22.28
CA MET A 136 -5.99 -13.64 -23.29
C MET A 136 -5.26 -12.39 -22.80
N ILE A 137 -5.49 -11.99 -21.55
CA ILE A 137 -4.80 -10.85 -20.93
C ILE A 137 -3.31 -11.16 -20.73
N ALA A 138 -2.95 -12.37 -20.27
CA ALA A 138 -1.55 -12.76 -20.10
C ALA A 138 -0.81 -12.91 -21.44
N GLY A 139 -1.49 -13.44 -22.45
CA GLY A 139 -1.00 -13.60 -23.82
C GLY A 139 -1.18 -12.37 -24.68
N HIS A 140 -1.04 -11.17 -24.11
CA HIS A 140 -1.55 -9.93 -24.71
C HIS A 140 -1.11 -9.70 -26.18
N GLU A 141 0.14 -10.04 -26.52
CA GLU A 141 0.67 -9.93 -27.89
C GLU A 141 -0.06 -10.84 -28.89
N GLN A 142 -0.49 -12.02 -28.47
CA GLN A 142 -1.17 -13.01 -29.33
C GLN A 142 -2.64 -12.65 -29.59
N TYR A 143 -3.30 -12.02 -28.61
CA TYR A 143 -4.74 -11.78 -28.65
C TYR A 143 -5.11 -10.32 -28.89
N GLY A 144 -4.14 -9.48 -29.30
CA GLY A 144 -4.38 -8.06 -29.57
C GLY A 144 -4.78 -7.26 -28.33
N VAL A 145 -4.42 -7.74 -27.15
CA VAL A 145 -4.71 -7.08 -25.87
C VAL A 145 -3.57 -6.12 -25.54
N ARG A 146 -3.90 -4.97 -24.94
CA ARG A 146 -2.89 -4.02 -24.47
C ARG A 146 -2.07 -4.63 -23.33
N LEU A 147 -0.75 -4.41 -23.36
CA LEU A 147 0.14 -4.82 -22.26
C LEU A 147 -0.29 -4.18 -20.93
N ILE A 148 -0.49 -5.04 -19.92
CA ILE A 148 -0.71 -4.67 -18.52
C ILE A 148 0.43 -5.32 -17.71
N PRO A 149 1.54 -4.61 -17.46
CA PRO A 149 2.74 -5.16 -16.83
C PRO A 149 2.60 -5.15 -15.29
N GLU A 150 1.51 -5.72 -14.79
CA GLU A 150 1.12 -5.69 -13.38
C GLU A 150 0.73 -7.08 -12.86
N VAL A 151 0.78 -7.22 -11.54
CA VAL A 151 0.07 -8.30 -10.85
C VAL A 151 -1.38 -7.88 -10.68
N SER A 152 -2.29 -8.67 -11.25
CA SER A 152 -3.71 -8.35 -11.34
C SER A 152 -4.58 -9.54 -10.94
N ILE A 153 -5.83 -9.27 -10.57
CA ILE A 153 -6.85 -10.30 -10.37
C ILE A 153 -7.88 -10.13 -11.48
N PHE A 154 -8.08 -11.18 -12.26
CA PHE A 154 -9.22 -11.26 -13.16
C PHE A 154 -10.28 -12.16 -12.52
N PHE A 155 -11.47 -11.59 -12.32
CA PHE A 155 -12.61 -12.33 -11.83
C PHE A 155 -13.90 -11.79 -12.45
N ARG A 156 -14.67 -12.71 -13.04
CA ARG A 156 -15.91 -12.43 -13.76
C ARG A 156 -15.69 -11.46 -14.93
N ASP A 157 -16.04 -10.19 -14.75
CA ASP A 157 -16.09 -9.21 -15.83
C ASP A 157 -15.07 -8.07 -15.63
N THR A 158 -14.21 -8.17 -14.62
CA THR A 158 -13.29 -7.09 -14.25
C THR A 158 -11.86 -7.58 -14.04
N LEU A 159 -10.91 -6.81 -14.54
CA LEU A 159 -9.49 -6.92 -14.20
C LEU A 159 -9.16 -5.85 -13.15
N LEU A 160 -8.76 -6.28 -11.97
CA LEU A 160 -8.43 -5.41 -10.85
C LEU A 160 -6.91 -5.38 -10.63
N ARG A 161 -6.37 -4.23 -10.24
CA ARG A 161 -4.99 -4.17 -9.72
C ARG A 161 -4.90 -5.04 -8.46
N GLY A 162 -3.94 -5.96 -8.41
CA GLY A 162 -3.88 -7.00 -7.38
C GLY A 162 -3.84 -6.43 -5.96
N ASN A 163 -2.94 -5.48 -5.71
CA ASN A 163 -2.77 -4.78 -4.43
C ASN A 163 -3.82 -3.70 -4.12
N ARG A 164 -4.88 -3.62 -4.92
CA ARG A 164 -6.06 -2.79 -4.65
C ARG A 164 -7.33 -3.64 -4.50
N SER A 165 -7.21 -4.96 -4.60
CA SER A 165 -8.35 -5.88 -4.65
C SER A 165 -8.71 -6.42 -3.27
N ARG A 166 -9.99 -6.77 -3.09
CA ARG A 166 -10.54 -7.40 -1.90
C ARG A 166 -11.61 -8.42 -2.30
N LYS A 167 -11.70 -9.54 -1.57
CA LYS A 167 -12.86 -10.43 -1.67
C LYS A 167 -13.98 -9.86 -0.79
N LEU A 168 -15.05 -9.36 -1.42
CA LEU A 168 -16.18 -8.74 -0.72
C LEU A 168 -17.40 -9.66 -0.61
N ASP A 169 -17.51 -10.67 -1.46
CA ASP A 169 -18.59 -11.66 -1.41
C ASP A 169 -18.02 -13.08 -1.40
N ALA A 170 -18.51 -13.89 -0.45
CA ALA A 170 -18.06 -15.25 -0.25
C ALA A 170 -18.64 -16.25 -1.29
N SER A 171 -19.72 -15.88 -1.98
CA SER A 171 -20.52 -16.82 -2.78
C SER A 171 -20.90 -16.31 -4.17
N ASN A 172 -21.07 -15.00 -4.33
CA ASN A 172 -21.42 -14.40 -5.60
C ASN A 172 -20.24 -14.51 -6.58
N TYR A 173 -20.52 -14.68 -7.86
CA TYR A 173 -19.48 -14.63 -8.89
C TYR A 173 -18.87 -13.22 -9.03
N PHE A 174 -19.52 -12.16 -8.52
CA PHE A 174 -18.89 -10.86 -8.27
C PHE A 174 -18.14 -10.86 -6.92
N GLY A 175 -17.25 -11.84 -6.73
CA GLY A 175 -16.58 -12.07 -5.44
C GLY A 175 -15.56 -11.00 -5.07
N PHE A 176 -14.91 -10.37 -6.07
CA PHE A 176 -13.84 -9.40 -5.87
C PHE A 176 -14.24 -7.99 -6.27
N SER A 177 -13.67 -7.01 -5.57
CA SER A 177 -13.81 -5.59 -5.89
C SER A 177 -12.54 -4.82 -5.56
N SER A 178 -12.41 -3.61 -6.10
CA SER A 178 -11.38 -2.66 -5.75
C SER A 178 -12.04 -1.35 -5.27
N PRO A 179 -12.28 -1.20 -3.96
CA PRO A 179 -13.13 -0.10 -3.48
C PRO A 179 -12.54 1.31 -3.65
N ASN A 180 -11.20 1.40 -3.64
CA ASN A 180 -10.45 2.66 -3.67
C ASN A 180 -9.75 2.92 -5.01
N PHE A 181 -9.82 2.00 -5.98
CA PHE A 181 -9.23 2.17 -7.30
C PHE A 181 -10.12 1.50 -8.34
N LEU A 182 -10.36 2.16 -9.48
CA LEU A 182 -11.24 1.59 -10.51
C LEU A 182 -10.56 0.40 -11.22
N PRO A 183 -11.34 -0.53 -11.81
CA PRO A 183 -10.78 -1.62 -12.60
C PRO A 183 -9.80 -1.16 -13.69
N LEU A 184 -8.77 -1.96 -13.96
CA LEU A 184 -7.83 -1.76 -15.06
C LEU A 184 -8.48 -2.06 -16.41
N ALA A 185 -9.37 -3.05 -16.42
CA ALA A 185 -10.15 -3.43 -17.58
C ALA A 185 -11.54 -3.95 -17.17
N GLU A 186 -12.50 -3.80 -18.08
CA GLU A 186 -13.84 -4.37 -18.00
C GLU A 186 -14.11 -5.21 -19.24
N VAL A 187 -14.81 -6.33 -19.04
CA VAL A 187 -15.08 -7.34 -20.06
C VAL A 187 -16.58 -7.44 -20.25
N GLY A 188 -17.04 -7.00 -21.42
CA GLY A 188 -18.41 -7.18 -21.89
C GLY A 188 -18.41 -7.97 -23.20
N GLY A 189 -19.08 -7.45 -24.23
CA GLY A 189 -18.90 -7.95 -25.59
C GLY A 189 -17.46 -7.77 -26.10
N ASP A 190 -16.79 -6.72 -25.62
CA ASP A 190 -15.39 -6.40 -25.89
C ASP A 190 -14.60 -6.23 -24.57
N LEU A 191 -13.29 -6.43 -24.63
CA LEU A 191 -12.35 -6.12 -23.54
C LEU A 191 -11.94 -4.65 -23.63
N THR A 192 -12.40 -3.84 -22.67
CA THR A 192 -12.08 -2.41 -22.60
C THR A 192 -11.04 -2.14 -21.53
N ILE A 193 -9.91 -1.54 -21.91
CA ILE A 193 -8.78 -1.27 -21.01
C ILE A 193 -8.63 0.25 -20.82
N ASP A 194 -8.58 0.69 -19.56
CA ASP A 194 -8.27 2.08 -19.25
C ASP A 194 -6.75 2.27 -19.13
N LYS A 195 -6.18 2.89 -20.16
CA LYS A 195 -4.74 3.09 -20.30
C LYS A 195 -4.10 3.97 -19.23
N ASP A 196 -4.86 4.90 -18.66
CA ASP A 196 -4.34 5.89 -17.73
C ASP A 196 -4.26 5.30 -16.31
N ARG A 197 -4.88 4.12 -16.10
CA ARG A 197 -4.81 3.37 -14.86
C ARG A 197 -3.67 2.36 -14.81
N ILE A 198 -3.00 2.06 -15.92
CA ILE A 198 -1.97 1.01 -16.01
C ILE A 198 -0.60 1.54 -15.61
N LEU A 199 0.14 0.78 -14.81
CA LEU A 199 1.53 1.07 -14.49
C LEU A 199 2.41 1.02 -15.75
N LYS A 200 3.39 1.92 -15.78
CA LYS A 200 4.40 1.90 -16.85
C LYS A 200 5.20 0.60 -16.76
N LYS A 201 5.50 0.02 -17.92
CA LYS A 201 6.42 -1.11 -18.06
C LYS A 201 7.75 -0.80 -17.35
N GLY A 202 8.32 -1.81 -16.66
CA GLY A 202 9.65 -1.71 -16.09
C GLY A 202 10.68 -1.21 -17.10
N ASN A 203 11.50 -0.23 -16.69
CA ASN A 203 12.56 0.36 -17.52
C ASN A 203 13.94 -0.27 -17.28
N LYS A 204 13.99 -1.32 -16.48
CA LYS A 204 15.17 -2.09 -16.08
C LYS A 204 14.86 -3.57 -16.15
N GLU A 205 15.90 -4.40 -16.04
CA GLU A 205 15.75 -5.85 -15.99
C GLU A 205 14.87 -6.29 -14.82
N PHE A 206 14.04 -7.29 -15.07
CA PHE A 206 13.22 -7.93 -14.05
C PHE A 206 14.12 -8.59 -12.99
N TYR A 207 13.72 -8.52 -11.72
CA TYR A 207 14.37 -9.29 -10.67
C TYR A 207 13.40 -9.60 -9.53
N LEU A 208 13.65 -10.68 -8.81
CA LEU A 208 12.88 -11.05 -7.63
C LEU A 208 13.45 -10.42 -6.35
N ASP A 209 12.57 -9.82 -5.55
CA ASP A 209 12.89 -9.25 -4.23
C ASP A 209 12.00 -9.85 -3.14
N ALA A 210 12.05 -11.18 -2.98
CA ALA A 210 11.13 -11.94 -2.14
C ALA A 210 11.55 -12.01 -0.67
N ALA A 211 11.59 -10.86 0.01
CA ALA A 211 11.88 -10.78 1.44
C ALA A 211 10.59 -10.51 2.23
N PHE A 212 10.26 -11.37 3.19
CA PHE A 212 9.10 -11.22 4.08
C PHE A 212 9.48 -11.49 5.54
N ASP A 213 8.83 -10.77 6.45
CA ASP A 213 8.81 -11.06 7.88
C ASP A 213 7.35 -11.01 8.36
N ASN A 214 6.84 -12.15 8.83
CA ASN A 214 5.44 -12.31 9.24
C ASN A 214 5.20 -11.99 10.73
N ASN A 215 6.18 -11.41 11.45
CA ASN A 215 5.99 -10.93 12.82
C ASN A 215 5.14 -9.64 12.86
N VAL A 216 3.92 -9.73 12.38
CA VAL A 216 2.94 -8.65 12.29
C VAL A 216 1.58 -9.12 12.77
N ILE A 217 0.74 -8.19 13.23
CA ILE A 217 -0.65 -8.46 13.60
C ILE A 217 -1.57 -7.38 13.07
N ILE A 218 -2.82 -7.74 12.75
CA ILE A 218 -3.90 -6.81 12.46
C ILE A 218 -4.90 -6.80 13.62
N ILE A 219 -5.24 -5.61 14.11
CA ILE A 219 -6.17 -5.40 15.23
C ILE A 219 -7.29 -4.49 14.75
N GLU A 220 -8.51 -4.99 14.79
CA GLU A 220 -9.70 -4.19 14.52
C GLU A 220 -10.18 -3.50 15.78
N ILE A 221 -10.29 -2.16 15.73
CA ILE A 221 -10.79 -1.36 16.82
C ILE A 221 -12.31 -1.43 16.84
N PHE A 222 -12.89 -1.68 18.02
CA PHE A 222 -14.33 -1.67 18.24
C PHE A 222 -14.67 -0.94 19.55
N PRO A 223 -15.91 -0.44 19.72
CA PRO A 223 -16.32 0.24 20.95
C PRO A 223 -16.08 -0.66 22.17
N SER A 224 -15.49 -0.09 23.22
CA SER A 224 -15.15 -0.80 24.47
C SER A 224 -14.00 -1.83 24.37
N LEU A 225 -13.20 -1.83 23.29
CA LEU A 225 -11.92 -2.53 23.27
C LEU A 225 -11.03 -2.02 24.42
N LYS A 226 -10.61 -2.92 25.31
CA LYS A 226 -9.75 -2.57 26.44
C LYS A 226 -8.29 -2.46 25.98
N PRO A 227 -7.60 -1.32 26.19
CA PRO A 227 -6.21 -1.13 25.77
C PRO A 227 -5.26 -2.21 26.31
N ILE A 228 -5.53 -2.73 27.51
CA ILE A 228 -4.74 -3.80 28.14
C ILE A 228 -4.63 -5.07 27.29
N TYR A 229 -5.65 -5.40 26.46
CA TYR A 229 -5.58 -6.58 25.59
C TYR A 229 -4.53 -6.42 24.51
N ILE A 230 -4.44 -5.21 23.92
CA ILE A 230 -3.38 -4.89 22.97
C ILE A 230 -2.03 -5.00 23.67
N LYS A 231 -1.86 -4.35 24.83
CA LYS A 231 -0.60 -4.40 25.59
C LYS A 231 -0.15 -5.83 25.91
N ASN A 232 -1.08 -6.69 26.35
CA ASN A 232 -0.77 -8.09 26.66
C ASN A 232 -0.28 -8.87 25.43
N ILE A 233 -0.91 -8.67 24.26
CA ILE A 233 -0.45 -9.27 23.00
C ILE A 233 0.99 -8.84 22.71
N ILE A 234 1.31 -7.55 22.87
CA ILE A 234 2.65 -7.01 22.62
C ILE A 234 3.67 -7.62 23.60
N ASP A 235 3.34 -7.65 24.89
CA ASP A 235 4.24 -8.17 25.93
C ASP A 235 4.51 -9.67 25.80
N SER A 236 3.50 -10.45 25.39
CA SER A 236 3.65 -11.90 25.18
C SER A 236 4.36 -12.27 23.89
N ASN A 237 4.61 -11.33 22.97
CA ASN A 237 5.20 -11.59 21.66
C ASN A 237 6.40 -10.67 21.39
N PRO A 238 7.58 -10.95 21.99
CA PRO A 238 8.76 -10.09 21.89
C PRO A 238 9.35 -10.00 20.48
N THR A 239 8.96 -10.90 19.57
CA THR A 239 9.39 -10.88 18.17
C THR A 239 8.52 -10.00 17.27
N LEU A 240 7.37 -9.51 17.77
CA LEU A 240 6.44 -8.70 16.99
C LEU A 240 7.11 -7.38 16.56
N LYS A 241 7.01 -7.06 15.26
CA LYS A 241 7.65 -5.88 14.65
C LYS A 241 6.65 -4.90 14.02
N GLY A 242 5.42 -5.35 13.74
CA GLY A 242 4.41 -4.53 13.11
C GLY A 242 2.99 -4.75 13.65
N VAL A 243 2.21 -3.68 13.70
CA VAL A 243 0.79 -3.69 14.07
C VAL A 243 0.03 -2.86 13.04
N ILE A 244 -1.00 -3.45 12.45
CA ILE A 244 -1.99 -2.73 11.65
C ILE A 244 -3.23 -2.52 12.50
N LEU A 245 -3.64 -1.27 12.69
CA LEU A 245 -4.88 -0.90 13.35
C LEU A 245 -5.94 -0.64 12.29
N LYS A 246 -7.05 -1.37 12.32
CA LYS A 246 -8.25 -1.00 11.55
C LYS A 246 -9.11 -0.10 12.43
N THR A 247 -9.19 1.18 12.08
CA THR A 247 -9.89 2.21 12.87
C THR A 247 -11.17 2.68 12.19
N PHE A 248 -11.97 3.49 12.91
CA PHE A 248 -13.27 3.95 12.42
C PHE A 248 -13.14 5.07 11.38
N GLY A 249 -14.00 5.04 10.36
CA GLY A 249 -14.14 6.15 9.40
C GLY A 249 -12.81 6.50 8.73
N ASN A 250 -12.35 7.74 8.90
CA ASN A 250 -11.12 8.23 8.26
C ASN A 250 -9.89 8.16 9.18
N GLY A 251 -9.76 7.14 10.05
CA GLY A 251 -8.60 7.04 10.96
C GLY A 251 -8.89 7.36 12.43
N ASN A 252 -10.13 7.21 12.89
CA ASN A 252 -10.52 7.56 14.26
C ASN A 252 -10.39 6.36 15.20
N ALA A 253 -9.61 6.52 16.25
CA ALA A 253 -9.48 5.55 17.35
C ALA A 253 -9.85 6.22 18.68
N PRO A 254 -10.10 5.44 19.76
CA PRO A 254 -10.19 5.99 21.11
C PRO A 254 -8.94 6.82 21.45
N THR A 255 -9.15 8.00 22.02
CA THR A 255 -8.04 8.90 22.43
C THR A 255 -8.03 9.18 23.92
N ASN A 256 -8.60 8.27 24.72
CA ASN A 256 -8.42 8.31 26.16
C ASN A 256 -6.94 8.05 26.50
N LYS A 257 -6.54 8.49 27.70
CA LYS A 257 -5.14 8.45 28.14
C LYS A 257 -4.55 7.04 28.10
N GLU A 258 -5.29 6.05 28.60
CA GLU A 258 -4.85 4.64 28.65
C GLU A 258 -4.55 4.09 27.25
N PHE A 259 -5.44 4.32 26.27
CA PHE A 259 -5.24 3.86 24.90
C PHE A 259 -4.00 4.49 24.27
N LEU A 260 -3.86 5.82 24.38
CA LEU A 260 -2.70 6.53 23.83
C LEU A 260 -1.39 6.11 24.51
N GLU A 261 -1.40 5.81 25.80
CA GLU A 261 -0.24 5.27 26.52
C GLU A 261 0.17 3.89 26.00
N VAL A 262 -0.79 3.01 25.69
CA VAL A 262 -0.51 1.72 25.05
C VAL A 262 0.08 1.91 23.65
N ILE A 263 -0.45 2.82 22.83
CA ILE A 263 0.12 3.09 21.49
C ILE A 263 1.55 3.63 21.60
N LYS A 264 1.80 4.59 22.52
CA LYS A 264 3.16 5.10 22.79
C LYS A 264 4.10 4.01 23.27
N TYR A 265 3.60 3.09 24.10
CA TYR A 265 4.35 1.93 24.57
C TYR A 265 4.74 0.99 23.41
N ILE A 266 3.83 0.73 22.46
CA ILE A 266 4.14 -0.06 21.27
C ILE A 266 5.24 0.62 20.44
N ASN A 267 5.08 1.92 20.19
CA ASN A 267 6.06 2.67 19.41
C ASN A 267 7.44 2.75 20.11
N SER A 268 7.49 2.81 21.46
CA SER A 268 8.76 2.79 22.20
C SER A 268 9.49 1.44 22.17
N LYS A 269 8.79 0.37 21.78
CA LYS A 269 9.38 -0.96 21.47
C LYS A 269 9.90 -1.07 20.03
N ASN A 270 9.89 0.02 19.25
CA ASN A 270 10.22 0.03 17.82
C ASN A 270 9.31 -0.88 16.98
N ILE A 271 8.05 -1.02 17.38
CA ILE A 271 7.02 -1.74 16.62
C ILE A 271 6.30 -0.74 15.72
N VAL A 272 6.28 -1.01 14.41
CA VAL A 272 5.66 -0.13 13.42
C VAL A 272 4.14 -0.22 13.55
N VAL A 273 3.48 0.91 13.84
CA VAL A 273 2.01 0.97 13.94
C VAL A 273 1.45 1.72 12.74
N VAL A 274 0.69 1.00 11.90
CA VAL A 274 0.03 1.52 10.70
C VAL A 274 -1.46 1.56 10.94
N ASP A 275 -2.11 2.69 10.66
CA ASP A 275 -3.56 2.81 10.76
C ASP A 275 -4.19 2.81 9.36
N ILE A 276 -5.15 1.92 9.17
CA ILE A 276 -6.02 1.81 8.00
C ILE A 276 -7.48 1.90 8.45
N THR A 277 -8.37 2.26 7.54
CA THR A 277 -9.80 2.26 7.85
C THR A 277 -10.36 0.83 7.89
N GLN A 278 -11.31 0.58 8.79
CA GLN A 278 -12.14 -0.62 8.74
C GLN A 278 -13.22 -0.55 7.66
N CYS A 279 -13.53 0.66 7.15
CA CYS A 279 -14.51 0.84 6.08
C CYS A 279 -14.03 0.22 4.77
N SER A 280 -14.96 -0.29 3.96
CA SER A 280 -14.60 -0.90 2.68
C SER A 280 -13.99 0.08 1.70
N ARG A 281 -14.42 1.34 1.72
CA ARG A 281 -13.96 2.44 0.88
C ARG A 281 -13.63 3.66 1.74
N GLY A 282 -12.61 4.41 1.33
CA GLY A 282 -12.14 5.62 1.99
C GLY A 282 -10.65 5.57 2.28
N PHE A 283 -10.17 6.62 2.94
CA PHE A 283 -8.76 6.79 3.26
C PHE A 283 -8.59 7.39 4.65
N VAL A 284 -7.50 7.02 5.31
CA VAL A 284 -7.13 7.56 6.61
C VAL A 284 -6.61 9.00 6.45
N LYS A 285 -7.21 9.92 7.21
CA LYS A 285 -6.92 11.36 7.21
C LYS A 285 -6.20 11.75 8.50
N MET A 286 -4.91 11.40 8.61
CA MET A 286 -4.14 11.73 9.80
C MET A 286 -3.82 13.23 9.92
N GLY A 287 -3.93 13.76 11.13
CA GLY A 287 -3.58 15.14 11.48
C GLY A 287 -4.61 16.20 11.05
N LEU A 288 -5.79 15.81 10.54
CA LEU A 288 -6.89 16.71 10.19
C LEU A 288 -7.88 16.93 11.35
N TYR A 289 -8.05 15.92 12.21
CA TYR A 289 -8.89 15.97 13.40
C TYR A 289 -8.06 15.78 14.68
N GLU A 290 -8.50 16.33 15.81
CA GLU A 290 -7.78 16.26 17.10
C GLU A 290 -7.45 14.82 17.52
N THR A 291 -8.37 13.89 17.29
CA THR A 291 -8.20 12.45 17.55
C THR A 291 -7.03 11.86 16.77
N SER A 292 -6.98 12.17 15.46
CA SER A 292 -5.93 11.69 14.56
C SER A 292 -4.57 12.34 14.85
N ALA A 293 -4.52 13.58 15.36
CA ALA A 293 -3.28 14.25 15.73
C ALA A 293 -2.61 13.57 16.94
N LYS A 294 -3.41 13.17 17.96
CA LYS A 294 -2.91 12.44 19.13
C LYS A 294 -2.32 11.07 18.76
N MET A 295 -2.88 10.39 17.77
CA MET A 295 -2.35 9.12 17.24
C MET A 295 -1.02 9.30 16.51
N VAL A 296 -0.90 10.35 15.69
CA VAL A 296 0.37 10.72 15.04
C VAL A 296 1.44 11.04 16.09
N ASP A 297 1.08 11.82 17.11
CA ASP A 297 1.98 12.16 18.22
C ASP A 297 2.38 10.93 19.07
N ALA A 298 1.56 9.87 19.05
CA ALA A 298 1.87 8.58 19.64
C ALA A 298 2.75 7.68 18.73
N GLY A 299 3.05 8.12 17.51
CA GLY A 299 3.96 7.45 16.58
C GLY A 299 3.28 6.62 15.49
N VAL A 300 1.95 6.65 15.38
CA VAL A 300 1.20 5.91 14.36
C VAL A 300 1.36 6.58 13.00
N ILE A 301 1.49 5.78 11.94
CA ILE A 301 1.56 6.26 10.55
C ILE A 301 0.30 5.89 9.76
N SER A 302 -0.06 6.74 8.80
CA SER A 302 -1.20 6.49 7.94
C SER A 302 -0.88 5.42 6.90
N GLY A 303 -1.76 4.43 6.77
CA GLY A 303 -1.81 3.53 5.62
C GLY A 303 -2.66 4.08 4.48
N SER A 304 -3.03 5.37 4.50
CA SER A 304 -3.79 6.04 3.44
C SER A 304 -5.07 5.26 3.07
N ASP A 305 -5.18 4.80 1.82
CA ASP A 305 -6.28 4.04 1.24
C ASP A 305 -5.92 2.57 0.94
N LEU A 306 -4.87 2.05 1.59
CA LEU A 306 -4.49 0.64 1.51
C LEU A 306 -5.65 -0.26 1.91
N THR A 307 -5.81 -1.37 1.18
CA THR A 307 -6.65 -2.49 1.63
C THR A 307 -5.96 -3.21 2.80
N PRO A 308 -6.69 -3.92 3.67
CA PRO A 308 -6.07 -4.77 4.69
C PRO A 308 -5.06 -5.77 4.11
N GLU A 309 -5.39 -6.35 2.95
CA GLU A 309 -4.58 -7.31 2.20
C GLU A 309 -3.24 -6.69 1.75
N ALA A 310 -3.29 -5.48 1.18
CA ALA A 310 -2.10 -4.75 0.76
C ALA A 310 -1.30 -4.22 1.95
N ALA A 311 -1.96 -3.71 2.99
CA ALA A 311 -1.30 -3.18 4.17
C ALA A 311 -0.45 -4.24 4.88
N ILE A 312 -1.01 -5.44 5.10
CA ILE A 312 -0.29 -6.50 5.81
C ILE A 312 0.84 -7.06 4.97
N THR A 313 0.62 -7.31 3.68
CA THR A 313 1.66 -7.84 2.79
C THR A 313 2.77 -6.83 2.52
N LYS A 314 2.45 -5.53 2.41
CA LYS A 314 3.44 -4.45 2.30
C LYS A 314 4.29 -4.34 3.56
N LEU A 315 3.67 -4.40 4.74
CA LEU A 315 4.40 -4.34 6.01
C LEU A 315 5.30 -5.57 6.20
N MET A 316 4.79 -6.77 5.90
CA MET A 316 5.59 -8.00 5.92
C MET A 316 6.79 -7.91 4.96
N TYR A 317 6.56 -7.41 3.74
CA TYR A 317 7.62 -7.20 2.75
C TYR A 317 8.68 -6.24 3.29
N LEU A 318 8.28 -5.04 3.74
CA LEU A 318 9.20 -4.01 4.23
C LEU A 318 9.95 -4.43 5.50
N LEU A 319 9.35 -5.21 6.39
CA LEU A 319 10.05 -5.76 7.57
C LEU A 319 11.04 -6.88 7.20
N GLY A 320 10.76 -7.62 6.12
CA GLY A 320 11.72 -8.56 5.53
C GLY A 320 12.91 -7.87 4.87
N LYS A 321 12.74 -6.61 4.43
CA LYS A 321 13.85 -5.76 4.01
C LYS A 321 14.66 -5.38 5.25
N LYS A 322 15.99 -5.41 5.16
CA LYS A 322 16.93 -5.00 6.23
C LYS A 322 16.91 -3.48 6.48
N LEU A 323 15.73 -2.92 6.67
CA LEU A 323 15.46 -1.51 6.89
C LEU A 323 15.38 -1.26 8.40
N SER A 324 15.78 -0.07 8.81
CA SER A 324 15.55 0.44 10.15
C SER A 324 14.05 0.71 10.39
N PHE A 325 13.66 0.78 11.67
CA PHE A 325 12.31 1.14 12.09
C PHE A 325 11.76 2.39 11.37
N GLN A 326 12.57 3.44 11.26
CA GLN A 326 12.15 4.68 10.61
C GLN A 326 12.06 4.53 9.09
N GLU A 327 12.94 3.76 8.45
CA GLU A 327 12.87 3.47 7.02
C GLU A 327 11.61 2.66 6.67
N VAL A 328 11.22 1.67 7.49
CA VAL A 328 9.96 0.94 7.31
C VAL A 328 8.77 1.88 7.43
N LYS A 329 8.75 2.75 8.45
CA LYS A 329 7.69 3.75 8.60
C LYS A 329 7.59 4.66 7.39
N ASN A 330 8.72 5.14 6.89
CA ASN A 330 8.78 6.01 5.72
C ASN A 330 8.32 5.27 4.45
N ALA A 331 8.78 4.03 4.22
CA ALA A 331 8.40 3.24 3.06
C ALA A 331 6.92 2.83 3.07
N MET A 332 6.31 2.60 4.24
CA MET A 332 4.88 2.33 4.34
C MET A 332 4.01 3.49 3.81
N LYS A 333 4.48 4.73 3.96
CA LYS A 333 3.77 5.94 3.53
C LYS A 333 3.93 6.28 2.05
N ILE A 334 4.73 5.52 1.29
CA ILE A 334 5.04 5.78 -0.11
C ILE A 334 4.54 4.63 -0.99
N ASP A 335 3.86 4.97 -2.08
CA ASP A 335 3.44 4.09 -3.17
C ASP A 335 4.65 3.38 -3.78
N ILE A 336 4.60 2.05 -3.84
CA ILE A 336 5.65 1.21 -4.41
C ILE A 336 5.25 0.78 -5.82
N VAL A 337 4.03 0.29 -5.98
CA VAL A 337 3.51 -0.37 -7.19
C VAL A 337 1.99 -0.15 -7.35
N GLY A 338 1.53 1.06 -7.03
CA GLY A 338 0.15 1.49 -7.24
C GLY A 338 -0.83 1.04 -6.17
N GLU A 339 -0.37 0.60 -4.99
CA GLU A 339 -1.20 0.08 -3.89
C GLU A 339 -1.92 1.17 -3.08
N GLN A 340 -1.46 2.42 -3.17
CA GLN A 340 -2.03 3.57 -2.46
C GLN A 340 -2.00 4.82 -3.33
N THR A 341 -2.90 5.76 -3.05
CA THR A 341 -3.10 6.94 -3.90
C THR A 341 -2.26 8.13 -3.42
N ILE A 342 -2.16 8.30 -2.10
CA ILE A 342 -1.46 9.43 -1.47
C ILE A 342 -0.12 8.95 -0.93
N ASN A 343 0.96 9.66 -1.28
CA ASN A 343 2.27 9.55 -0.66
C ASN A 343 2.43 10.60 0.43
N GLN A 344 3.06 10.23 1.54
CA GLN A 344 3.44 11.16 2.60
C GLN A 344 4.95 11.10 2.86
N TYR A 345 5.62 12.22 2.60
CA TYR A 345 7.04 12.42 2.89
C TYR A 345 7.18 13.28 4.13
N ASP A 346 7.95 12.81 5.12
CA ASP A 346 8.17 13.52 6.38
C ASP A 346 9.66 13.80 6.58
N TRP A 347 9.97 15.04 6.95
CA TRP A 347 11.26 15.47 7.45
C TRP A 347 11.07 15.98 8.86
N GLU A 348 11.81 15.41 9.80
CA GLU A 348 11.71 15.73 11.21
C GLU A 348 13.04 16.23 11.72
N PHE A 349 12.99 17.34 12.45
CA PHE A 349 14.12 17.96 13.12
C PHE A 349 13.81 18.05 14.61
N SER A 350 14.84 17.90 15.43
CA SER A 350 14.79 18.15 16.87
C SER A 350 15.80 19.22 17.25
N CYS A 351 15.45 20.06 18.22
CA CYS A 351 16.37 21.06 18.74
C CYS A 351 17.08 20.52 19.99
N ASN A 352 18.37 20.25 19.88
CA ASN A 352 19.20 19.83 21.03
C ASN A 352 20.04 21.00 21.60
N SER A 353 19.78 22.25 21.19
CA SER A 353 20.62 23.43 21.45
C SER A 353 19.90 24.59 22.17
N LYS A 354 20.70 25.53 22.70
CA LYS A 354 20.28 26.77 23.36
C LYS A 354 19.23 27.55 22.56
N LYS A 355 18.41 28.30 23.29
CA LYS A 355 17.39 29.20 22.74
C LYS A 355 17.99 30.09 21.64
N SER A 356 17.24 30.24 20.56
CA SER A 356 17.59 31.08 19.42
C SER A 356 16.32 31.70 18.88
N ASN A 357 16.47 32.80 18.14
CA ASN A 357 15.40 33.45 17.41
C ASN A 357 15.36 33.04 15.93
N ILE A 358 16.35 32.30 15.43
CA ILE A 358 16.42 31.85 14.03
C ILE A 358 16.95 30.41 13.97
N PHE A 359 16.25 29.58 13.19
CA PHE A 359 16.64 28.20 12.88
C PHE A 359 16.51 27.95 11.38
N ASN A 360 17.52 27.32 10.78
CA ASN A 360 17.55 27.01 9.35
C ASN A 360 17.68 25.50 9.14
N PHE A 361 16.88 24.97 8.21
CA PHE A 361 16.89 23.57 7.82
C PHE A 361 16.94 23.48 6.30
N SER A 362 17.59 22.44 5.79
CA SER A 362 17.62 22.16 4.36
C SER A 362 17.14 20.73 4.14
N ILE A 363 16.27 20.56 3.15
CA ILE A 363 15.77 19.25 2.71
C ILE A 363 15.84 19.16 1.19
N ALA A 364 15.92 17.93 0.70
CA ALA A 364 15.71 17.64 -0.72
C ALA A 364 14.29 17.12 -0.92
N ALA A 365 13.53 17.77 -1.79
CA ALA A 365 12.24 17.29 -2.25
C ALA A 365 12.38 15.91 -2.91
N PRO A 366 11.35 15.05 -2.84
CA PRO A 366 11.39 13.72 -3.45
C PRO A 366 11.58 13.84 -4.96
N LYS A 367 12.45 13.01 -5.54
CA LYS A 367 12.74 13.01 -6.98
C LYS A 367 11.50 12.82 -7.85
N ASN A 368 10.54 12.06 -7.34
CA ASN A 368 9.34 11.67 -8.08
C ASN A 368 8.13 12.58 -7.79
N ALA A 369 8.26 13.58 -6.92
CA ALA A 369 7.17 14.51 -6.66
C ALA A 369 7.13 15.57 -7.76
N ASP A 370 6.04 15.66 -8.52
CA ASP A 370 5.79 16.78 -9.42
C ASP A 370 4.96 17.87 -8.71
N GLU A 371 4.98 19.09 -9.23
CA GLU A 371 4.16 20.18 -8.70
C GLU A 371 2.65 19.93 -8.84
N GLN A 372 2.26 19.24 -9.91
CA GLN A 372 0.86 18.89 -10.15
C GLN A 372 0.35 17.85 -9.15
N ASP A 373 1.27 17.03 -8.62
CA ASP A 373 0.97 15.98 -7.65
C ASP A 373 0.79 16.55 -6.22
N ILE A 374 1.21 17.79 -5.95
CA ILE A 374 1.17 18.34 -4.59
C ILE A 374 -0.28 18.60 -4.13
N LEU A 375 -0.70 17.80 -3.15
CA LEU A 375 -1.97 17.98 -2.46
C LEU A 375 -1.84 18.93 -1.27
N LYS A 376 -0.84 18.68 -0.42
CA LYS A 376 -0.66 19.42 0.82
C LYS A 376 0.80 19.46 1.24
N SER A 377 1.28 20.61 1.70
CA SER A 377 2.54 20.74 2.40
C SER A 377 2.34 21.47 3.72
N VAL A 378 2.95 20.96 4.78
CA VAL A 378 2.73 21.40 6.16
C VAL A 378 4.05 21.53 6.88
N VAL A 379 4.25 22.66 7.57
CA VAL A 379 5.24 22.78 8.64
C VAL A 379 4.50 22.76 9.97
N ARG A 380 4.89 21.84 10.87
CA ARG A 380 4.44 21.77 12.25
C ARG A 380 5.62 22.01 13.18
N VAL A 381 5.47 22.92 14.13
CA VAL A 381 6.45 23.14 15.21
C VAL A 381 5.74 22.85 16.54
N THR A 382 6.29 21.94 17.34
CA THR A 382 5.66 21.49 18.58
C THR A 382 6.56 21.67 19.79
N GLY A 383 5.95 21.82 20.96
CA GLY A 383 6.64 21.93 22.24
C GLY A 383 7.49 23.19 22.33
N ILE A 384 6.93 24.33 21.92
CA ILE A 384 7.62 25.61 21.93
C ILE A 384 7.68 26.15 23.37
N GLU A 385 8.90 26.35 23.86
CA GLU A 385 9.23 26.78 25.21
C GLU A 385 9.99 28.11 25.21
N THR A 386 9.77 28.91 26.26
CA THR A 386 10.14 30.33 26.33
C THR A 386 10.42 30.68 27.80
N ASP A 387 11.36 31.59 28.08
CA ASP A 387 11.59 32.09 29.47
C ASP A 387 10.68 33.27 29.86
N LEU A 388 9.67 33.60 29.04
CA LEU A 388 8.88 34.82 29.20
C LEU A 388 7.81 34.66 30.30
N GLU A 389 7.45 35.79 30.92
CA GLU A 389 6.33 35.88 31.86
C GLU A 389 4.99 35.57 31.18
N ASN A 390 3.97 35.25 31.97
CA ASN A 390 2.61 34.99 31.48
C ASN A 390 2.08 36.24 30.72
N ASP A 391 1.34 36.00 29.63
CA ASP A 391 0.70 37.00 28.74
C ASP A 391 1.58 37.66 27.64
N GLU A 392 2.89 37.35 27.53
CA GLU A 392 3.67 37.81 26.37
C GLU A 392 3.31 37.08 25.06
N GLU A 393 3.28 37.84 23.96
CA GLU A 393 3.05 37.34 22.59
C GLU A 393 4.37 37.05 21.87
N ILE A 394 4.49 35.83 21.33
CA ILE A 394 5.61 35.43 20.47
C ILE A 394 5.10 35.32 19.04
N GLU A 395 5.72 36.08 18.17
CA GLU A 395 5.52 35.98 16.74
C GLU A 395 6.45 34.91 16.18
N ILE A 396 5.86 33.94 15.50
CA ILE A 396 6.57 32.85 14.82
C ILE A 396 6.36 33.02 13.32
N GLN A 397 7.47 33.04 12.60
CA GLN A 397 7.54 33.19 11.16
C GLN A 397 8.20 31.95 10.57
N VAL A 398 7.58 31.35 9.55
CA VAL A 398 8.19 30.29 8.77
C VAL A 398 8.32 30.75 7.34
N ILE A 399 9.55 30.68 6.82
CA ILE A 399 9.92 31.02 5.46
C ILE A 399 10.37 29.73 4.76
N ILE A 400 9.86 29.49 3.55
CA ILE A 400 10.29 28.37 2.70
C ILE A 400 10.82 28.90 1.37
N GLN A 401 12.08 28.61 1.07
CA GLN A 401 12.75 29.07 -0.15
C GLN A 401 13.55 27.94 -0.81
N GLY A 402 14.11 28.22 -2.00
CA GLY A 402 15.06 27.32 -2.65
C GLY A 402 16.48 27.89 -2.57
N ASP A 403 17.45 27.20 -3.16
CA ASP A 403 18.88 27.57 -3.14
C ASP A 403 19.18 28.96 -3.72
N LYS A 404 18.23 29.55 -4.45
CA LYS A 404 18.30 30.90 -5.02
C LYS A 404 17.02 31.64 -4.66
N GLU A 405 17.15 32.94 -4.43
CA GLU A 405 15.99 33.81 -4.32
C GLU A 405 15.30 33.93 -5.69
N TYR A 406 14.03 33.53 -5.75
CA TYR A 406 13.21 33.65 -6.95
C TYR A 406 12.07 34.64 -6.67
N GLU A 407 12.05 35.77 -7.40
CA GLU A 407 11.04 36.83 -7.20
C GLU A 407 9.60 36.31 -7.30
N SER A 408 9.36 35.28 -8.12
CA SER A 408 8.03 34.66 -8.29
C SER A 408 7.52 33.91 -7.07
N ILE A 409 8.36 33.63 -6.06
CA ILE A 409 8.06 32.81 -4.87
C ILE A 409 7.79 33.69 -3.63
N LEU A 410 8.05 35.00 -3.72
CA LEU A 410 8.10 35.94 -2.59
C LEU A 410 6.75 36.22 -1.89
N LYS A 411 5.60 36.06 -2.54
CA LYS A 411 4.31 36.44 -1.93
C LYS A 411 3.70 35.37 -1.01
N THR A 412 4.12 34.11 -1.12
CA THR A 412 3.51 32.99 -0.36
C THR A 412 4.51 32.16 0.42
N ASN A 413 5.81 32.40 0.27
CA ASN A 413 6.88 31.67 0.97
C ASN A 413 6.92 31.89 2.47
N TYR A 414 6.25 32.91 2.95
CA TYR A 414 6.25 33.34 4.33
C TYR A 414 4.87 33.13 4.96
N LYS A 415 4.85 32.59 6.18
CA LYS A 415 3.67 32.61 7.03
C LYS A 415 4.02 32.97 8.47
N LYS A 416 3.10 33.66 9.12
CA LYS A 416 3.20 34.15 10.49
C LYS A 416 2.10 33.55 11.37
N LYS A 417 2.42 33.22 12.61
CA LYS A 417 1.46 32.90 13.67
C LYS A 417 1.91 33.53 14.97
N VAL A 418 0.97 34.07 15.74
CA VAL A 418 1.24 34.59 17.10
C VAL A 418 0.76 33.55 18.11
N ILE A 419 1.61 33.23 19.08
CA ILE A 419 1.27 32.39 20.23
C ILE A 419 1.42 33.21 21.50
N ARG A 420 0.69 32.83 22.56
CA ARG A 420 0.80 33.45 23.89
C ARG A 420 1.33 32.44 24.88
N ASN A 421 2.27 32.84 25.73
CA ASN A 421 2.77 31.96 26.79
C ASN A 421 1.70 31.82 27.88
N ASN A 422 0.76 30.89 27.69
CA ASN A 422 -0.31 30.60 28.65
C ASN A 422 -0.35 29.10 28.90
N SER A 423 -0.24 28.70 30.18
CA SER A 423 -0.06 27.30 30.61
C SER A 423 -1.19 26.34 30.22
N ASN A 424 -2.33 26.87 29.76
CA ASN A 424 -3.52 26.08 29.38
C ASN A 424 -3.73 25.89 27.87
N LEU A 425 -2.88 26.46 27.00
CA LEU A 425 -3.01 26.37 25.54
C LEU A 425 -1.75 25.75 24.91
N SER A 426 -1.95 24.88 23.92
CA SER A 426 -0.83 24.35 23.13
C SER A 426 -0.22 25.46 22.28
N ASN A 427 1.09 25.66 22.41
CA ASN A 427 1.88 26.58 21.60
C ASN A 427 2.27 26.00 20.23
N ASP A 428 1.63 24.92 19.78
CA ASP A 428 1.95 24.28 18.51
C ASP A 428 1.57 25.19 17.30
N VAL A 429 2.49 25.25 16.35
CA VAL A 429 2.32 26.00 15.09
C VAL A 429 2.08 25.00 13.96
N HIS A 430 1.09 25.28 13.11
CA HIS A 430 0.76 24.49 11.93
C HIS A 430 0.53 25.45 10.76
N LEU A 431 1.39 25.39 9.75
CA LEU A 431 1.38 26.30 8.60
C LEU A 431 1.42 25.51 7.29
N ASN A 432 0.51 25.83 6.37
CA ASN A 432 0.43 25.19 5.06
C ASN A 432 1.24 25.96 4.00
N PHE A 433 1.97 25.29 3.10
CA PHE A 433 2.78 25.96 2.07
C PHE A 433 2.53 25.47 0.64
N ASN A 434 1.30 25.03 0.32
CA ASN A 434 1.00 24.34 -0.94
C ASN A 434 1.49 25.11 -2.17
N ASN A 435 1.08 26.37 -2.33
CA ASN A 435 1.43 27.19 -3.50
C ASN A 435 2.94 27.45 -3.59
N THR A 436 3.59 27.66 -2.45
CA THR A 436 5.03 27.89 -2.38
C THR A 436 5.80 26.65 -2.82
N ILE A 437 5.42 25.47 -2.33
CA ILE A 437 6.07 24.22 -2.72
C ILE A 437 5.83 23.92 -4.20
N LYS A 438 4.62 24.14 -4.73
CA LYS A 438 4.36 24.01 -6.17
C LYS A 438 5.29 24.90 -6.99
N ALA A 439 5.36 26.19 -6.66
CA ALA A 439 6.23 27.14 -7.35
C ALA A 439 7.72 26.78 -7.22
N LEU A 440 8.16 26.31 -6.04
CA LEU A 440 9.54 25.89 -5.79
C LEU A 440 9.95 24.68 -6.63
N LEU A 441 9.10 23.65 -6.72
CA LEU A 441 9.43 22.42 -7.44
C LEU A 441 9.64 22.63 -8.95
N LYS A 442 9.16 23.75 -9.52
CA LYS A 442 9.49 24.16 -10.90
C LYS A 442 10.95 24.54 -11.10
N VAL A 443 11.62 25.03 -10.05
CA VAL A 443 12.92 25.72 -10.18
C VAL A 443 14.00 25.18 -9.24
N SER A 444 13.63 24.50 -8.16
CA SER A 444 14.56 23.93 -7.18
C SER A 444 14.00 22.63 -6.59
N ARG A 445 14.90 21.68 -6.33
CA ARG A 445 14.61 20.48 -5.53
C ARG A 445 15.07 20.59 -4.09
N ASN A 446 15.99 21.50 -3.82
CA ASN A 446 16.39 21.82 -2.46
C ASN A 446 15.44 22.87 -1.90
N ILE A 447 14.98 22.63 -0.68
CA ILE A 447 14.05 23.47 0.04
C ILE A 447 14.71 23.86 1.35
N GLU A 448 14.90 25.15 1.54
CA GLU A 448 15.33 25.73 2.79
C GLU A 448 14.11 26.16 3.60
N ILE A 449 14.08 25.79 4.86
CA ILE A 449 13.03 26.15 5.81
C ILE A 449 13.69 26.99 6.91
N THR A 450 13.27 28.23 7.05
CA THR A 450 13.72 29.13 8.12
C THR A 450 12.59 29.39 9.08
N LEU A 451 12.79 29.04 10.35
CA LEU A 451 11.93 29.43 11.47
C LEU A 451 12.54 30.67 12.13
N LYS A 452 11.83 31.80 12.11
CA LYS A 452 12.20 33.01 12.87
C LYS A 452 11.18 33.27 13.96
N THR A 453 11.62 33.74 15.10
CA THR A 453 10.76 34.12 16.22
C THR A 453 11.11 35.51 16.73
N SER A 454 10.12 36.27 17.22
CA SER A 454 10.36 37.63 17.76
C SER A 454 11.17 37.62 19.07
N LYS A 455 11.27 36.46 19.72
CA LYS A 455 11.96 36.21 20.98
C LYS A 455 12.74 34.90 20.86
N GLU A 456 13.75 34.70 21.70
CA GLU A 456 14.45 33.42 21.74
C GLU A 456 13.53 32.32 22.26
N VAL A 457 13.44 31.22 21.53
CA VAL A 457 12.61 30.07 21.90
C VAL A 457 13.41 28.77 21.85
N GLN A 458 12.92 27.77 22.55
CA GLN A 458 13.22 26.37 22.31
C GLN A 458 11.98 25.67 21.76
N TRP A 459 12.17 24.54 21.09
CA TRP A 459 11.09 23.75 20.53
C TRP A 459 11.50 22.28 20.52
N ASN A 460 10.52 21.38 20.67
CA ASN A 460 10.80 19.94 20.75
C ASN A 460 10.99 19.33 19.36
N LYS A 461 10.08 19.64 18.43
CA LYS A 461 10.10 19.07 17.08
C LYS A 461 9.62 20.05 16.04
N LEU A 462 10.32 20.11 14.91
CA LEU A 462 9.86 20.72 13.68
C LEU A 462 9.69 19.61 12.65
N ALA A 463 8.49 19.47 12.11
CA ALA A 463 8.17 18.52 11.05
C ALA A 463 7.74 19.27 9.80
N PHE A 464 8.36 18.96 8.67
CA PHE A 464 7.83 19.30 7.36
C PHE A 464 7.25 18.03 6.72
N THR A 465 6.01 18.11 6.29
CA THR A 465 5.30 16.99 5.64
C THR A 465 4.82 17.42 4.27
N LEU A 466 5.10 16.59 3.27
CA LEU A 466 4.62 16.75 1.90
C LEU A 466 3.71 15.58 1.53
N PHE A 467 2.48 15.89 1.14
CA PHE A 467 1.50 14.95 0.60
C PHE A 467 1.39 15.12 -0.90
N THR A 468 1.57 14.03 -1.64
CA THR A 468 1.41 14.00 -3.09
C THR A 468 0.42 12.93 -3.51
N GLU A 469 -0.35 13.18 -4.57
CA GLU A 469 -1.20 12.20 -5.22
C GLU A 469 -0.74 12.06 -6.66
N LYS A 470 -0.42 10.84 -7.04
CA LYS A 470 0.08 10.55 -8.39
C LYS A 470 -1.12 10.53 -9.33
N VAL A 471 -1.19 11.54 -10.20
CA VAL A 471 -2.27 11.71 -11.19
C VAL A 471 -2.22 10.60 -12.24
#